data_AF-A0A5C0DZM3-F1
#
_entry.id   AF-A0A5C0DZM3-F1
#
_cell.length_a   1.000
_cell.length_b   1.000
_cell.length_c   1.000
_cell.angle_alpha   90.00
_cell.angle_beta   90.00
_cell.angle_gamma   90.00
#
_symmetry.space_group_name_H-M   'P 1'
#
loop_
_entity.id
_entity.type
_entity.pdbx_description
1 polymer ?
#
loop_
_entity_poly.entity_id
_entity_poly.type
_entity_poly.pdbx_seq_one_letter_code
_entity_poly.pdbx_strand_id
1 'polypeptide(L)'
;MLMQPNQQTFWLIEPEAKPLQQIIGGGFILPDGQVAMARILPHSSYATFPSLPSFQQLQNQRGRKLVFGENSRNNYHLQGFKLVRDQDVTGISGTGIVAIGCYFQLFHQDISQHSANIAVMQWLKAPKSTAWYTQGWEQIALIHGHKGKTKIIVD
;
A
#
# COMPACT_ATOMS: atom_id res chain seq x y z
N MET A 1 -19.72 -1.04 -0.84
CA MET A 1 -19.39 -1.55 -2.18
C MET A 1 -17.94 -1.99 -2.14
N LEU A 2 -17.63 -3.28 -2.28
CA LEU A 2 -16.24 -3.75 -2.34
C LEU A 2 -15.66 -3.26 -3.68
N MET A 3 -14.61 -2.43 -3.64
CA MET A 3 -13.89 -2.02 -4.85
C MET A 3 -13.29 -3.27 -5.53
N GLN A 4 -13.33 -3.30 -6.87
CA GLN A 4 -12.63 -4.31 -7.65
C GLN A 4 -11.11 -4.20 -7.39
N PRO A 5 -10.36 -5.31 -7.21
CA PRO A 5 -8.93 -5.29 -6.87
C PRO A 5 -8.09 -4.42 -7.83
N ASN A 6 -8.43 -4.44 -9.11
CA ASN A 6 -7.70 -3.77 -10.19
C ASN A 6 -7.86 -2.23 -10.20
N GLN A 7 -8.63 -1.65 -9.27
CA GLN A 7 -8.81 -0.19 -9.15
C GLN A 7 -8.27 0.38 -7.84
N GLN A 8 -7.68 -0.45 -6.97
CA GLN A 8 -7.16 0.02 -5.69
C GLN A 8 -5.74 0.55 -5.81
N THR A 9 -4.92 0.01 -6.71
CA THR A 9 -3.54 0.44 -6.94
C THR A 9 -3.44 1.54 -7.99
N PHE A 10 -2.50 2.47 -7.80
CA PHE A 10 -2.16 3.48 -8.79
C PHE A 10 -0.70 3.93 -8.71
N TRP A 11 -0.17 4.42 -9.82
CA TRP A 11 1.10 5.14 -9.89
C TRP A 11 0.86 6.64 -9.94
N LEU A 12 1.70 7.40 -9.22
CA LEU A 12 1.72 8.85 -9.31
C LEU A 12 2.80 9.28 -10.30
N ILE A 13 2.37 9.99 -11.34
CA ILE A 13 3.19 10.41 -12.46
C ILE A 13 3.43 11.93 -12.42
N GLU A 14 4.69 12.34 -12.56
CA GLU A 14 5.12 13.73 -12.73
C GLU A 14 5.54 13.95 -14.19
N PRO A 15 4.68 14.57 -15.04
CA PRO A 15 4.88 14.60 -16.49
C PRO A 15 6.12 15.36 -16.95
N GLU A 16 6.56 16.36 -16.18
CA GLU A 16 7.70 17.22 -16.52
C GLU A 16 9.05 16.59 -16.18
N ALA A 17 9.07 15.41 -15.56
CA ALA A 17 10.30 14.68 -15.26
C ALA A 17 10.83 13.92 -16.49
N LYS A 18 12.15 13.64 -16.52
CA LYS A 18 12.77 12.76 -17.54
C LYS A 18 12.02 11.42 -17.59
N PRO A 19 11.94 10.72 -18.75
CA PRO A 19 11.12 9.51 -18.90
C PRO A 19 11.32 8.43 -17.81
N LEU A 20 12.55 8.25 -17.31
CA LEU A 20 12.87 7.31 -16.23
C LEU A 20 12.45 7.78 -14.82
N GLN A 21 12.16 9.07 -14.65
CA GLN A 21 11.81 9.74 -13.37
C GLN A 21 10.35 10.13 -13.27
N GLN A 22 9.52 9.77 -14.27
CA GLN A 22 8.12 10.15 -14.30
C GLN A 22 7.32 9.50 -13.17
N ILE A 23 7.72 8.33 -12.67
CA ILE A 23 7.07 7.70 -11.53
C ILE A 23 7.68 8.23 -10.24
N ILE A 24 6.92 9.02 -9.51
CA ILE A 24 7.37 9.59 -8.24
C ILE A 24 6.85 8.81 -7.02
N GLY A 25 5.91 7.89 -7.24
CA GLY A 25 5.55 6.89 -6.25
C GLY A 25 4.36 6.03 -6.63
N GLY A 26 4.02 5.10 -5.75
CA GLY A 26 2.87 4.22 -5.88
C GLY A 26 1.91 4.35 -4.72
N GLY A 27 0.63 4.14 -4.97
CA GLY A 27 -0.43 4.32 -3.98
C GLY A 27 -1.50 3.24 -4.03
N PHE A 28 -2.26 3.19 -2.95
CA PHE A 28 -3.33 2.22 -2.72
C PHE A 28 -4.54 2.89 -2.05
N ILE A 29 -5.74 2.59 -2.54
CA ILE A 29 -7.00 3.03 -1.92
C ILE A 29 -7.40 1.98 -0.88
N LEU A 30 -7.36 2.39 0.40
CA LEU A 30 -7.73 1.57 1.53
C LEU A 30 -9.26 1.34 1.57
N PRO A 31 -9.72 0.28 2.27
CA PRO A 31 -11.15 -0.09 2.33
C PRO A 31 -12.11 1.01 2.78
N ASP A 32 -11.67 1.96 3.60
CA ASP A 32 -12.45 3.12 4.05
C ASP A 32 -12.35 4.35 3.13
N GLY A 33 -11.63 4.24 2.02
CA GLY A 33 -11.45 5.31 1.04
C GLY A 33 -10.23 6.20 1.29
N GLN A 34 -9.49 6.00 2.40
CA GLN A 34 -8.19 6.65 2.59
C GLN A 34 -7.21 6.24 1.49
N VAL A 35 -6.24 7.10 1.21
CA VAL A 35 -5.19 6.81 0.23
C VAL A 35 -3.87 6.61 0.97
N ALA A 36 -3.29 5.43 0.84
CA ALA A 36 -1.92 5.18 1.24
C ALA A 36 -0.98 5.44 0.05
N MET A 37 0.13 6.12 0.29
CA MET A 37 1.09 6.48 -0.74
C MET A 37 2.51 6.21 -0.26
N ALA A 38 3.31 5.55 -1.09
CA ALA A 38 4.75 5.43 -0.94
C ALA A 38 5.42 6.23 -2.04
N ARG A 39 6.11 7.31 -1.66
CA ARG A 39 6.95 8.11 -2.56
C ARG A 39 8.29 7.42 -2.75
N ILE A 40 8.76 7.44 -3.99
CA ILE A 40 10.01 6.79 -4.42
C ILE A 40 11.08 7.85 -4.63
N LEU A 41 10.76 8.91 -5.40
CA LEU A 41 11.71 9.94 -5.81
C LEU A 41 11.28 11.36 -5.41
N PRO A 42 12.22 12.27 -5.12
CA PRO A 42 13.67 12.04 -4.95
C PRO A 42 14.03 11.51 -3.55
N HIS A 43 13.07 11.48 -2.63
CA HIS A 43 13.22 10.97 -1.27
C HIS A 43 12.10 9.98 -0.99
N SER A 44 12.45 8.84 -0.42
CA SER A 44 11.48 7.86 0.02
C SER A 44 10.71 8.39 1.22
N SER A 45 9.39 8.33 1.13
CA SER A 45 8.49 8.66 2.22
C SER A 45 7.18 7.92 2.05
N TYR A 46 6.40 7.81 3.11
CA TYR A 46 5.06 7.23 3.03
C TYR A 46 4.09 8.03 3.88
N ALA A 47 2.84 8.07 3.42
CA ALA A 47 1.79 8.83 4.08
C ALA A 47 0.42 8.24 3.79
N THR A 48 -0.52 8.52 4.69
CA THR A 48 -1.95 8.25 4.49
C THR A 48 -2.67 9.58 4.32
N PHE A 49 -3.57 9.65 3.34
CA PHE A 49 -4.41 10.81 3.07
C PHE A 49 -5.88 10.47 3.33
N PRO A 50 -6.70 11.44 3.74
CA PRO A 50 -8.08 11.17 4.20
C PRO A 50 -8.98 10.56 3.14
N SER A 51 -8.80 10.92 1.86
CA SER A 51 -9.67 10.44 0.77
C SER A 51 -9.04 10.60 -0.60
N LEU A 52 -9.45 9.76 -1.56
CA LEU A 52 -9.03 9.88 -2.96
C LEU A 52 -9.32 11.27 -3.58
N PRO A 53 -10.52 11.87 -3.44
CA PRO A 53 -10.78 13.19 -4.01
C PRO A 53 -9.83 14.27 -3.48
N SER A 54 -9.58 14.28 -2.16
CA SER A 54 -8.65 15.25 -1.55
C SER A 54 -7.22 15.06 -2.04
N PHE A 55 -6.78 13.80 -2.19
CA PHE A 55 -5.46 13.48 -2.72
C PHE A 55 -5.33 13.90 -4.19
N GLN A 56 -6.31 13.57 -5.02
CA GLN A 56 -6.32 13.95 -6.44
C GLN A 56 -6.28 15.46 -6.63
N GLN A 57 -7.07 16.22 -5.85
CA GLN A 57 -7.03 17.68 -5.89
C GLN A 57 -5.62 18.22 -5.61
N LEU A 58 -4.95 17.71 -4.58
CA LEU A 58 -3.58 18.11 -4.22
C LEU A 58 -2.55 17.75 -5.32
N GLN A 59 -2.70 16.60 -5.97
CA GLN A 59 -1.79 16.19 -7.05
C GLN A 59 -2.04 16.98 -8.34
N ASN A 60 -3.30 17.28 -8.66
CA ASN A 60 -3.67 18.07 -9.83
C ASN A 60 -3.13 19.50 -9.76
N GLN A 61 -3.12 20.12 -8.57
CA GLN A 61 -2.49 21.42 -8.35
C GLN A 61 -0.99 21.44 -8.66
N ARG A 62 -0.34 20.26 -8.69
CA ARG A 62 1.07 20.07 -9.01
C ARG A 62 1.28 19.51 -10.42
N GLY A 63 0.24 19.47 -11.25
CA GLY A 63 0.30 18.92 -12.62
C GLY A 63 0.52 17.41 -12.70
N ARG A 64 0.38 16.69 -11.58
CA ARG A 64 0.62 15.24 -11.50
C ARG A 64 -0.61 14.44 -11.88
N LYS A 65 -0.40 13.21 -12.35
CA LYS A 65 -1.47 12.30 -12.79
C LYS A 65 -1.42 10.99 -12.02
N LEU A 66 -2.59 10.42 -11.72
CA LEU A 66 -2.72 9.07 -11.19
C LEU A 66 -2.99 8.12 -12.36
N VAL A 67 -2.27 7.00 -12.42
CA VAL A 67 -2.48 5.92 -13.39
C VAL A 67 -2.85 4.66 -12.63
N PHE A 68 -4.09 4.18 -12.81
CA PHE A 68 -4.65 3.04 -12.08
C PHE A 68 -4.44 1.72 -12.81
N GLY A 69 -4.47 0.62 -12.05
CA GLY A 69 -4.61 -0.75 -12.60
C GLY A 69 -3.32 -1.41 -13.08
N GLU A 70 -2.17 -0.81 -12.82
CA GLU A 70 -0.86 -1.39 -13.10
C GLU A 70 -0.21 -1.81 -11.77
N ASN A 71 -0.05 -3.12 -11.54
CA ASN A 71 0.65 -3.63 -10.35
C ASN A 71 2.18 -3.57 -10.48
N SER A 72 2.71 -3.30 -11.68
CA SER A 72 4.15 -3.14 -11.91
C SER A 72 4.42 -2.02 -12.89
N ARG A 73 5.45 -1.21 -12.62
CA ARG A 73 5.92 -0.17 -13.53
C ARG A 73 7.37 0.20 -13.24
N ASN A 74 8.23 0.19 -14.27
CA ASN A 74 9.67 0.52 -14.20
C ASN A 74 10.37 -0.13 -12.99
N ASN A 75 10.28 -1.45 -12.88
CA ASN A 75 10.77 -2.28 -11.77
C ASN A 75 10.00 -2.16 -10.46
N TYR A 76 9.21 -1.14 -10.19
CA TYR A 76 8.44 -1.09 -8.95
C TYR A 76 7.21 -2.00 -9.00
N HIS A 77 6.82 -2.55 -7.85
CA HIS A 77 5.60 -3.35 -7.74
C HIS A 77 4.69 -2.85 -6.60
N LEU A 78 3.40 -2.80 -6.90
CA LEU A 78 2.31 -2.61 -5.95
C LEU A 78 1.50 -3.89 -5.89
N GLN A 79 1.33 -4.42 -4.70
CA GLN A 79 0.67 -5.70 -4.52
C GLN A 79 -0.37 -5.61 -3.41
N GLY A 80 -1.64 -5.62 -3.82
CA GLY A 80 -2.77 -5.76 -2.91
C GLY A 80 -2.71 -7.08 -2.17
N PHE A 81 -3.16 -7.08 -0.92
CA PHE A 81 -3.25 -8.30 -0.13
C PHE A 81 -4.37 -8.26 0.91
N LYS A 82 -4.75 -9.45 1.35
CA LYS A 82 -5.65 -9.72 2.46
C LYS A 82 -4.88 -10.44 3.55
N LEU A 83 -5.12 -10.03 4.79
CA LEU A 83 -4.72 -10.80 5.96
C LEU A 83 -5.88 -11.72 6.34
N VAL A 84 -5.69 -13.02 6.16
CA VAL A 84 -6.71 -14.05 6.41
C VAL A 84 -6.36 -14.81 7.68
N ARG A 85 -7.29 -14.85 8.63
CA ARG A 85 -7.11 -15.50 9.92
C ARG A 85 -7.96 -16.76 10.01
N ASP A 86 -7.29 -17.89 10.13
CA ASP A 86 -7.93 -19.21 10.25
C ASP A 86 -8.40 -19.44 11.70
N GLN A 87 -7.61 -18.99 12.68
CA GLN A 87 -7.94 -19.10 14.11
C GLN A 87 -7.75 -17.76 14.82
N ASP A 88 -8.77 -17.34 15.57
CA ASP A 88 -8.65 -16.18 16.46
C ASP A 88 -8.01 -16.58 17.79
N VAL A 89 -6.70 -16.40 17.89
CA VAL A 89 -5.93 -16.68 19.12
C VAL A 89 -6.02 -15.56 20.16
N THR A 90 -6.44 -14.34 19.78
CA THR A 90 -6.53 -13.22 20.72
C THR A 90 -7.95 -12.98 21.21
N GLY A 91 -8.96 -13.48 20.49
CA GLY A 91 -10.38 -13.26 20.78
C GLY A 91 -10.88 -11.87 20.40
N ILE A 92 -10.06 -11.05 19.73
CA ILE A 92 -10.37 -9.64 19.44
C ILE A 92 -10.91 -9.47 18.02
N SER A 93 -10.26 -10.10 17.04
CA SER A 93 -10.46 -9.79 15.62
C SER A 93 -11.23 -10.87 14.86
N GLY A 94 -11.60 -11.98 15.50
CA GLY A 94 -12.26 -13.12 14.87
C GLY A 94 -11.44 -13.76 13.75
N THR A 95 -12.12 -14.58 12.96
CA THR A 95 -11.59 -15.31 11.80
C THR A 95 -12.03 -14.67 10.47
N GLY A 96 -11.48 -15.17 9.36
CA GLY A 96 -11.73 -14.70 7.99
C GLY A 96 -10.77 -13.60 7.55
N ILE A 97 -11.18 -12.76 6.59
CA ILE A 97 -10.40 -11.60 6.18
C ILE A 97 -10.49 -10.55 7.28
N VAL A 98 -9.37 -10.29 7.97
CA VAL A 98 -9.31 -9.38 9.12
C VAL A 98 -8.72 -8.02 8.75
N ALA A 99 -7.93 -7.95 7.68
CA ALA A 99 -7.34 -6.72 7.18
C ALA A 99 -7.08 -6.78 5.68
N ILE A 100 -6.97 -5.62 5.05
CA ILE A 100 -6.59 -5.45 3.63
C ILE A 100 -5.45 -4.44 3.58
N GLY A 101 -4.51 -4.61 2.66
CA GLY A 101 -3.38 -3.72 2.53
C GLY A 101 -2.72 -3.75 1.17
N CYS A 102 -1.61 -3.03 1.07
CA CYS A 102 -0.74 -3.03 -0.10
C CYS A 102 0.72 -3.13 0.33
N TYR A 103 1.49 -3.89 -0.42
CA TYR A 103 2.93 -3.95 -0.35
C TYR A 103 3.54 -3.11 -1.46
N PHE A 104 4.52 -2.31 -1.09
CA PHE A 104 5.25 -1.41 -1.96
C PHE A 104 6.66 -1.98 -2.09
N GLN A 105 6.92 -2.65 -3.21
CA GLN A 105 8.23 -3.17 -3.52
C GLN A 105 9.04 -2.09 -4.25
N LEU A 106 10.07 -1.58 -3.58
CA LEU A 106 10.91 -0.51 -4.06
C LEU A 106 12.32 -1.05 -4.35
N PHE A 107 12.90 -0.70 -5.50
CA PHE A 107 14.19 -1.24 -5.94
C PHE A 107 15.32 -0.26 -5.65
N HIS A 108 16.34 -0.74 -4.92
CA HIS A 108 17.48 0.04 -4.42
C HIS A 108 18.28 0.80 -5.48
N GLN A 109 18.23 0.38 -6.74
CA GLN A 109 19.00 1.04 -7.82
C GLN A 109 18.56 2.49 -8.06
N ASP A 110 17.33 2.84 -7.65
CA ASP A 110 16.71 4.14 -7.90
C ASP A 110 16.41 4.94 -6.61
N ILE A 111 16.79 4.42 -5.44
CA ILE A 111 16.47 5.00 -4.12
C ILE A 111 17.66 4.84 -3.17
N SER A 112 17.64 5.51 -2.01
CA SER A 112 18.73 5.36 -1.03
C SER A 112 18.93 3.90 -0.60
N GLN A 113 20.17 3.52 -0.26
CA GLN A 113 20.51 2.17 0.25
C GLN A 113 19.70 1.76 1.50
N HIS A 114 19.02 2.71 2.15
CA HIS A 114 18.19 2.48 3.34
C HIS A 114 16.70 2.35 3.07
N SER A 115 16.26 2.43 1.81
CA SER A 115 14.83 2.31 1.48
C SER A 115 14.45 0.83 1.37
N ALA A 116 13.75 0.32 2.37
CA ALA A 116 13.22 -1.04 2.40
C ALA A 116 11.84 -1.14 1.73
N ASN A 117 11.43 -2.35 1.38
CA ASN A 117 10.05 -2.61 1.00
C ASN A 117 9.14 -2.36 2.20
N ILE A 118 8.04 -1.66 1.97
CA ILE A 118 7.10 -1.29 3.03
C ILE A 118 5.72 -1.85 2.73
N ALA A 119 4.91 -2.01 3.77
CA ALA A 119 3.52 -2.37 3.64
C ALA A 119 2.62 -1.42 4.43
N VAL A 120 1.42 -1.21 3.93
CA VAL A 120 0.31 -0.57 4.66
C VAL A 120 -0.80 -1.58 4.83
N MET A 121 -1.50 -1.54 5.96
CA MET A 121 -2.63 -2.41 6.23
C MET A 121 -3.72 -1.66 6.98
N GLN A 122 -4.98 -1.91 6.64
CA GLN A 122 -6.14 -1.42 7.37
C GLN A 122 -6.96 -2.58 7.91
N TRP A 123 -7.23 -2.53 9.22
CA TRP A 123 -8.11 -3.48 9.90
C TRP A 123 -9.57 -3.25 9.51
N LEU A 124 -10.25 -4.34 9.16
CA LEU A 124 -11.65 -4.29 8.75
C LEU A 124 -12.62 -4.27 9.94
N LYS A 125 -12.20 -4.80 11.09
CA LYS A 125 -13.01 -4.86 12.31
C LYS A 125 -12.65 -3.73 13.27
N ALA A 126 -13.62 -3.34 14.10
CA ALA A 126 -13.44 -2.29 15.09
C ALA A 126 -12.46 -2.72 16.21
N PRO A 127 -11.61 -1.80 16.70
CA PRO A 127 -11.39 -0.45 16.20
C PRO A 127 -10.66 -0.47 14.85
N LYS A 128 -11.23 0.21 13.85
CA LYS A 128 -10.60 0.33 12.53
C LYS A 128 -9.34 1.18 12.70
N SER A 129 -8.22 0.66 12.23
CA SER A 129 -6.94 1.37 12.24
C SER A 129 -6.12 1.04 11.01
N THR A 130 -5.25 1.97 10.64
CA THR A 130 -4.31 1.84 9.53
C THR A 130 -2.90 1.83 10.10
N ALA A 131 -2.08 0.86 9.70
CA ALA A 131 -0.71 0.71 10.18
C ALA A 131 0.27 0.56 9.01
N TRP A 132 1.46 1.13 9.20
CA TRP A 132 2.59 1.02 8.28
C TRP A 132 3.65 0.08 8.86
N TYR A 133 4.19 -0.79 8.01
CA TYR A 133 5.20 -1.79 8.33
C TYR A 133 6.44 -1.52 7.49
N THR A 134 7.49 -1.01 8.13
CA THR A 134 8.71 -0.55 7.45
C THR A 134 9.64 -1.69 7.02
N GLN A 135 9.38 -2.92 7.48
CA GLN A 135 10.04 -4.14 6.99
C GLN A 135 9.06 -5.04 6.21
N GLY A 136 7.95 -4.46 5.74
CA GLY A 136 7.00 -5.12 4.84
C GLY A 136 6.46 -6.45 5.36
N TRP A 137 6.53 -7.49 4.53
CA TRP A 137 5.97 -8.82 4.83
C TRP A 137 6.56 -9.48 6.06
N GLU A 138 7.85 -9.31 6.31
CA GLU A 138 8.54 -9.96 7.42
C GLU A 138 7.97 -9.48 8.76
N GLN A 139 7.79 -8.16 8.89
CA GLN A 139 7.19 -7.57 10.08
C GLN A 139 5.73 -7.97 10.25
N ILE A 140 4.94 -8.02 9.16
CA ILE A 140 3.55 -8.47 9.22
C ILE A 140 3.47 -9.93 9.66
N ALA A 141 4.29 -10.81 9.09
CA ALA A 141 4.32 -12.23 9.45
C ALA A 141 4.76 -12.44 10.89
N LEU A 142 5.78 -11.70 11.34
CA LEU A 142 6.29 -11.75 12.71
C LEU A 142 5.23 -11.36 13.74
N ILE A 143 4.55 -10.23 13.51
CA ILE A 143 3.58 -9.67 14.47
C ILE A 143 2.25 -10.41 14.39
N HIS A 144 1.73 -10.67 13.18
CA HIS A 144 0.35 -11.09 12.97
C HIS A 144 0.20 -12.55 12.53
N GLY A 145 1.27 -13.21 12.11
CA GLY A 145 1.22 -14.57 11.54
C GLY A 145 0.75 -15.63 12.53
N HIS A 146 0.91 -15.39 13.83
CA HIS A 146 0.38 -16.25 14.91
C HIS A 146 0.71 -17.75 14.71
N LYS A 147 1.98 -18.08 14.44
CA LYS A 147 2.45 -19.44 14.14
C LYS A 147 1.69 -20.10 12.97
N GLY A 148 1.37 -19.33 11.93
CA GLY A 148 0.70 -19.80 10.71
C GLY A 148 -0.84 -19.76 10.76
N LYS A 149 -1.43 -19.28 11.85
CA LYS A 149 -2.90 -19.14 12.02
C LYS A 149 -3.46 -17.90 11.34
N THR A 150 -2.58 -17.01 10.89
CA THR A 150 -2.92 -15.90 10.03
C THR A 150 -1.99 -15.92 8.81
N LYS A 151 -2.55 -15.75 7.62
CA LYS A 151 -1.85 -15.84 6.33
C LYS A 151 -2.01 -14.53 5.56
N ILE A 152 -0.99 -14.17 4.82
CA ILE A 152 -1.03 -13.11 3.82
C ILE A 152 -1.45 -13.77 2.50
N ILE A 153 -2.58 -13.33 1.95
CA ILE A 153 -3.07 -13.76 0.65
C ILE A 153 -2.96 -12.58 -0.29
N VAL A 154 -2.20 -12.75 -1.36
CA VAL A 154 -1.93 -11.74 -2.38
C VAL A 154 -3.03 -11.78 -3.43
N ASP A 155 -3.42 -10.60 -3.94
CA ASP A 155 -4.35 -10.47 -5.08
C ASP A 155 -3.69 -10.74 -6.44
#